data_AF-A0A2J6N4F0-F1
#
_entry.id   AF-A0A2J6N4F0-F1
#
_cell.length_a   1.000
_cell.length_b   1.000
_cell.length_c   1.000
_cell.angle_alpha   90.00
_cell.angle_beta   90.00
_cell.angle_gamma   90.00
#
_symmetry.space_group_name_H-M   'P 1'
#
loop_
_entity.id
_entity.type
_entity.pdbx_description
1 polymer ?
#
loop_
_entity_poly.entity_id
_entity_poly.type
_entity_poly.pdbx_seq_one_letter_code
_entity_poly.pdbx_strand_id
1 'polypeptide(L)'
;MNFIDIDIISKMEKNELERGLKLVFNPPITSFDLSESVRKKAGIVLPQQPITESIELSKIENALGNKALEKFLALDQVISLMPYNDYMKLKEKSDMEILFDWEEKIAKQISVIENLRSDDLRGEDSKREGILMLAVSNKQLNIVKGRHTEWVWREKALDGSDAPDAIKLSEDISRIANTLSENGVKTFVAIDSEIYDEAKNLFVRSKIFKVNVPENMAKIFYTRDQSVTWLKYPIIGNMSLKLRRGEEEVLNEIYYNLNIYPMARARWVKFDNMLVRAVMEGGNFFIIKTEKGVALLTGIGVRGSNYATFKFLGEILPEDVRIIGVPLAGYIKYWEFGAVHLDTAFAYLGDVGGERVGIIDPSRVGFYSALEYDRKSGMFRVTEFLKLMKELEVKIDEMPRESQSPITMTNALNLGNGKLAVDSYNEKANEYIEKTYGLELLRIKIPQIEAGGGGVRCSTRELWELNK
;
A
#
# COMPACT_ATOMS: atom_id res chain seq x y z
N MET A 1 -21.43 -6.97 13.67
CA MET A 1 -20.74 -8.27 13.83
C MET A 1 -19.26 -7.93 13.86
N ASN A 2 -18.56 -8.22 14.95
CA ASN A 2 -17.15 -7.83 15.10
C ASN A 2 -16.34 -8.59 14.05
N PHE A 3 -15.50 -7.91 13.28
CA PHE A 3 -14.68 -8.58 12.26
C PHE A 3 -13.67 -9.55 12.91
N ILE A 4 -13.33 -9.32 14.19
CA ILE A 4 -12.47 -10.17 15.00
C ILE A 4 -12.78 -10.04 16.50
N ASP A 5 -12.69 -11.14 17.26
CA ASP A 5 -12.87 -11.17 18.72
C ASP A 5 -11.50 -11.16 19.42
N ILE A 6 -10.99 -9.98 19.79
CA ILE A 6 -9.69 -9.83 20.45
C ILE A 6 -9.72 -10.26 21.92
N ASP A 7 -10.86 -10.11 22.60
CA ASP A 7 -11.04 -10.45 24.01
C ASP A 7 -10.90 -11.97 24.28
N ILE A 8 -10.73 -12.79 23.24
CA ILE A 8 -10.38 -14.19 23.39
C ILE A 8 -8.96 -14.38 23.92
N ILE A 9 -8.03 -13.45 23.65
CA ILE A 9 -6.61 -13.54 24.04
C ILE A 9 -6.48 -13.53 25.57
N SER A 10 -7.08 -12.55 26.24
CA SER A 10 -7.10 -12.46 27.71
C SER A 10 -7.79 -13.65 28.41
N LYS A 11 -8.55 -14.47 27.69
CA LYS A 11 -9.20 -15.69 28.20
C LYS A 11 -8.37 -16.96 27.98
N MET A 12 -7.27 -16.88 27.24
CA MET A 12 -6.39 -18.02 26.98
C MET A 12 -5.49 -18.31 28.18
N GLU A 13 -5.28 -19.59 28.48
CA GLU A 13 -4.27 -19.99 29.48
C GLU A 13 -2.86 -19.72 28.94
N LYS A 14 -1.88 -19.50 29.84
CA LYS A 14 -0.48 -19.21 29.45
C LYS A 14 0.11 -20.24 28.47
N ASN A 15 -0.08 -21.53 28.73
CA ASN A 15 0.41 -22.60 27.85
C ASN A 15 -0.28 -22.60 26.47
N GLU A 16 -1.51 -22.09 26.41
CA GLU A 16 -2.24 -21.92 25.16
C GLU A 16 -1.74 -20.70 24.39
N LEU A 17 -1.51 -19.57 25.06
CA LEU A 17 -0.89 -18.38 24.49
C LEU A 17 0.47 -18.70 23.88
N GLU A 18 1.35 -19.39 24.61
CA GLU A 18 2.68 -19.77 24.10
C GLU A 18 2.60 -20.64 22.83
N ARG A 19 1.64 -21.57 22.77
CA ARG A 19 1.39 -22.37 21.55
C ARG A 19 0.85 -21.52 20.41
N GLY A 20 -0.08 -20.60 20.70
CA GLY A 20 -0.65 -19.66 19.73
C GLY A 20 0.40 -18.73 19.16
N LEU A 21 1.25 -18.14 20.00
CA LEU A 21 2.37 -17.30 19.57
C LEU A 21 3.31 -18.07 18.63
N LYS A 22 3.72 -19.28 19.01
CA LYS A 22 4.57 -20.14 18.16
C LYS A 22 3.93 -20.38 16.80
N LEU A 23 2.62 -20.65 16.77
CA LEU A 23 1.86 -20.89 15.55
C LEU A 23 1.73 -19.63 14.68
N VAL A 24 1.49 -18.45 15.26
CA VAL A 24 1.36 -17.19 14.51
C VAL A 24 2.71 -16.69 13.97
N PHE A 25 3.80 -16.91 14.70
CA PHE A 25 5.15 -16.57 14.22
C PHE A 25 5.64 -17.53 13.14
N ASN A 26 5.23 -18.80 13.19
CA ASN A 26 5.65 -19.83 12.24
C ASN A 26 4.44 -20.66 11.77
N PRO A 27 3.50 -20.06 11.04
CA PRO A 27 2.32 -20.78 10.58
C PRO A 27 2.73 -21.86 9.56
N PRO A 28 2.01 -22.99 9.50
CA PRO A 28 2.31 -24.08 8.59
C PRO A 28 1.80 -23.76 7.18
N ILE A 29 2.47 -22.81 6.52
CA ILE A 29 2.12 -22.29 5.20
C ILE A 29 2.40 -23.32 4.11
N THR A 30 1.41 -23.52 3.24
CA THR A 30 1.58 -24.14 1.92
C THR A 30 1.60 -23.03 0.87
N SER A 31 2.62 -23.04 0.01
CA SER A 31 2.82 -22.03 -1.03
C SER A 31 2.74 -22.64 -2.43
N PHE A 32 2.10 -21.94 -3.36
CA PHE A 32 2.08 -22.25 -4.79
C PHE A 32 2.78 -21.12 -5.57
N ASP A 33 3.90 -21.44 -6.23
CA ASP A 33 4.71 -20.48 -6.97
C ASP A 33 4.25 -20.38 -8.43
N LEU A 34 3.66 -19.24 -8.81
CA LEU A 34 3.13 -19.03 -10.15
C LEU A 34 4.22 -18.97 -11.24
N SER A 35 5.49 -18.81 -10.86
CA SER A 35 6.61 -18.81 -11.81
C SER A 35 6.86 -20.19 -12.45
N GLU A 36 6.37 -21.28 -11.85
CA GLU A 36 6.47 -22.63 -12.42
C GLU A 36 5.71 -22.77 -13.74
N SER A 37 4.66 -21.96 -13.93
CA SER A 37 3.87 -21.92 -15.18
C SER A 37 4.49 -21.03 -16.26
N VAL A 38 5.59 -20.33 -15.96
CA VAL A 38 6.22 -19.38 -16.90
C VAL A 38 7.39 -20.05 -17.61
N ARG A 39 7.39 -19.99 -18.95
CA ARG A 39 8.48 -20.51 -19.78
C ARG A 39 9.80 -19.78 -19.47
N LYS A 40 10.75 -20.51 -18.88
CA LYS A 40 12.13 -20.03 -18.66
C LYS A 40 12.97 -20.31 -19.91
N LYS A 41 13.59 -19.28 -20.50
CA LYS A 41 14.63 -19.44 -21.52
C LYS A 41 15.99 -19.36 -20.84
N ALA A 42 16.93 -20.23 -21.22
CA ALA A 42 18.28 -20.22 -20.66
C ALA A 42 18.91 -18.82 -20.77
N GLY A 43 19.51 -18.35 -19.67
CA GLY A 43 20.18 -17.05 -19.59
C GLY A 43 19.26 -15.84 -19.38
N ILE A 44 17.95 -16.01 -19.22
CA ILE A 44 17.01 -14.91 -18.93
C ILE A 44 16.56 -14.97 -17.47
N VAL A 45 16.84 -13.92 -16.71
CA VAL A 45 16.27 -13.71 -15.37
C VAL A 45 14.85 -13.17 -15.52
N LEU A 46 13.87 -13.83 -14.89
CA LEU A 46 12.48 -13.38 -14.89
C LEU A 46 12.25 -12.44 -13.70
N PRO A 47 11.40 -11.40 -13.85
CA PRO A 47 10.92 -10.64 -12.70
C PRO A 47 10.10 -11.56 -11.79
N GLN A 48 10.10 -11.26 -10.49
CA GLN A 48 9.40 -12.08 -9.51
C GLN A 48 7.89 -12.14 -9.81
N GLN A 49 7.35 -13.37 -9.75
CA GLN A 49 5.93 -13.67 -9.90
C GLN A 49 5.25 -13.80 -8.53
N PRO A 50 3.92 -13.61 -8.46
CA PRO A 50 3.18 -13.73 -7.20
C PRO A 50 3.17 -15.19 -6.70
N ILE A 51 3.00 -15.34 -5.39
CA ILE A 51 2.93 -16.64 -4.71
C ILE A 51 1.63 -16.69 -3.94
N THR A 52 0.85 -17.74 -4.16
CA THR A 52 -0.37 -17.98 -3.39
C THR A 52 0.01 -18.76 -2.13
N GLU A 53 -0.43 -18.29 -0.96
CA GLU A 53 -0.14 -18.91 0.33
C GLU A 53 -1.42 -19.25 1.07
N SER A 54 -1.42 -20.41 1.71
CA SER A 54 -2.57 -20.90 2.47
C SER A 54 -2.13 -21.69 3.71
N ILE A 55 -3.05 -21.81 4.67
CA ILE A 55 -2.91 -22.64 5.87
C ILE A 55 -4.16 -23.50 5.98
N GLU A 56 -4.01 -24.82 6.08
CA GLU A 56 -5.14 -25.72 6.34
C GLU A 56 -5.67 -25.50 7.76
N LEU A 57 -6.99 -25.36 7.91
CA LEU A 57 -7.62 -25.11 9.21
C LEU A 57 -7.37 -26.23 10.22
N SER A 58 -7.33 -27.48 9.76
CA SER A 58 -7.03 -28.65 10.60
C SER A 58 -5.71 -28.52 11.35
N LYS A 59 -4.69 -27.87 10.74
CA LYS A 59 -3.38 -27.64 11.39
C LYS A 59 -3.47 -26.63 12.52
N ILE A 60 -4.39 -25.67 12.44
CA ILE A 60 -4.65 -24.67 13.49
C ILE A 60 -5.49 -25.30 14.60
N GLU A 61 -6.55 -26.03 14.23
CA GLU A 61 -7.43 -26.75 15.17
C GLU A 61 -6.66 -27.77 16.02
N ASN A 62 -5.76 -28.53 15.41
CA ASN A 62 -4.91 -29.49 16.13
C ASN A 62 -3.98 -28.81 17.16
N ALA A 63 -3.60 -27.55 16.93
CA ALA A 63 -2.67 -26.82 17.80
C ALA A 63 -3.38 -26.10 18.96
N LEU A 64 -4.56 -25.51 18.71
CA LEU A 64 -5.25 -24.60 19.63
C LEU A 64 -6.63 -25.10 20.12
N GLY A 65 -7.15 -26.21 19.59
CA GLY A 65 -8.38 -26.82 20.08
C GLY A 65 -9.64 -25.97 19.88
N ASN A 66 -10.42 -25.76 20.95
CA ASN A 66 -11.69 -25.04 20.87
C ASN A 66 -11.47 -23.56 20.48
N LYS A 67 -12.27 -23.05 19.53
CA LYS A 67 -12.13 -21.70 18.95
C LYS A 67 -10.73 -21.42 18.40
N ALA A 68 -10.06 -22.44 17.87
CA ALA A 68 -8.68 -22.34 17.40
C ALA A 68 -8.48 -21.26 16.33
N LEU A 69 -9.44 -21.13 15.40
CA LEU A 69 -9.39 -20.15 14.35
C LEU A 69 -9.47 -18.72 14.90
N GLU A 70 -10.43 -18.48 15.78
CA GLU A 70 -10.64 -17.18 16.42
C GLU A 70 -9.42 -16.76 17.23
N LYS A 71 -8.85 -17.69 18.02
CA LYS A 71 -7.60 -17.48 18.77
C LYS A 71 -6.43 -17.15 17.86
N PHE A 72 -6.26 -17.91 16.77
CA PHE A 72 -5.18 -17.68 15.80
C PHE A 72 -5.29 -16.30 15.15
N LEU A 73 -6.48 -15.95 14.64
CA LEU A 73 -6.70 -14.67 13.99
C LEU A 73 -6.53 -13.51 14.98
N ALA A 74 -7.04 -13.63 16.21
CA ALA A 74 -6.89 -12.58 17.22
C ALA A 74 -5.42 -12.31 17.54
N LEU A 75 -4.63 -13.36 17.81
CA LEU A 75 -3.18 -13.23 18.02
C LEU A 75 -2.47 -12.66 16.78
N ASP A 76 -2.83 -13.12 15.57
CA ASP A 76 -2.29 -12.59 14.31
C ASP A 76 -2.54 -11.10 14.13
N GLN A 77 -3.75 -10.64 14.47
CA GLN A 77 -4.14 -9.24 14.35
C GLN A 77 -3.37 -8.34 15.31
N VAL A 78 -3.11 -8.79 16.53
CA VAL A 78 -2.30 -8.01 17.50
C VAL A 78 -0.83 -8.00 17.08
N ILE A 79 -0.24 -9.17 16.81
CA ILE A 79 1.19 -9.33 16.51
C ILE A 79 1.58 -8.61 15.23
N SER A 80 0.74 -8.71 14.19
CA SER A 80 1.07 -8.16 12.87
C SER A 80 0.97 -6.63 12.78
N LEU A 81 0.47 -5.98 13.84
CA LEU A 81 0.37 -4.53 14.01
C LEU A 81 1.41 -3.94 14.97
N MET A 82 2.19 -4.79 15.65
CA MET A 82 3.24 -4.33 16.55
C MET A 82 4.37 -3.63 15.77
N PRO A 83 5.03 -2.63 16.38
CA PRO A 83 6.28 -2.07 15.88
C PRO A 83 7.36 -3.15 15.93
N TYR A 84 8.32 -3.06 15.00
CA TYR A 84 9.36 -4.06 14.81
C TYR A 84 10.09 -4.44 16.11
N ASN A 85 10.42 -3.44 16.94
CA ASN A 85 11.14 -3.68 18.19
C ASN A 85 10.35 -4.53 19.20
N ASP A 86 9.05 -4.26 19.36
CA ASP A 86 8.21 -5.02 20.29
C ASP A 86 7.85 -6.41 19.73
N TYR A 87 7.63 -6.50 18.42
CA TYR A 87 7.49 -7.77 17.71
C TYR A 87 8.70 -8.70 17.97
N MET A 88 9.92 -8.18 17.85
CA MET A 88 11.13 -8.96 18.10
C MET A 88 11.27 -9.39 19.56
N LYS A 89 10.98 -8.51 20.52
CA LYS A 89 10.97 -8.86 21.95
C LYS A 89 9.96 -9.97 22.25
N LEU A 90 8.74 -9.86 21.73
CA LEU A 90 7.70 -10.89 21.93
C LEU A 90 8.13 -12.22 21.30
N LYS A 91 8.68 -12.19 20.09
CA LYS A 91 9.15 -13.39 19.37
C LYS A 91 10.29 -14.11 20.10
N GLU A 92 11.23 -13.37 20.68
CA GLU A 92 12.42 -13.95 21.33
C GLU A 92 12.20 -14.33 22.79
N LYS A 93 11.44 -13.52 23.54
CA LYS A 93 11.29 -13.65 24.99
C LYS A 93 9.91 -14.12 25.44
N SER A 94 8.94 -14.18 24.53
CA SER A 94 7.52 -14.46 24.85
C SER A 94 7.00 -13.55 25.97
N ASP A 95 7.34 -12.27 25.87
CA ASP A 95 6.96 -11.25 26.85
C ASP A 95 5.46 -10.93 26.75
N MET A 96 4.67 -11.55 27.63
CA MET A 96 3.21 -11.45 27.61
C MET A 96 2.71 -10.06 28.00
N GLU A 97 3.48 -9.26 28.73
CA GLU A 97 3.07 -7.89 29.07
C GLU A 97 2.95 -7.04 27.80
N ILE A 98 3.90 -7.20 26.86
CA ILE A 98 3.85 -6.55 25.55
C ILE A 98 2.62 -7.00 24.77
N LEU A 99 2.28 -8.30 24.81
CA LEU A 99 1.10 -8.82 24.13
C LEU A 99 -0.18 -8.18 24.66
N PHE A 100 -0.35 -8.11 25.98
CA PHE A 100 -1.56 -7.55 26.61
C PHE A 100 -1.69 -6.03 26.45
N ASP A 101 -0.57 -5.28 26.50
CA ASP A 101 -0.58 -3.84 26.19
C ASP A 101 -1.05 -3.57 24.76
N TRP A 102 -0.60 -4.38 23.80
CA TRP A 102 -1.04 -4.28 22.42
C TRP A 102 -2.47 -4.82 22.19
N GLU A 103 -2.91 -5.84 22.92
CA GLU A 103 -4.31 -6.30 22.92
C GLU A 103 -5.25 -5.12 23.22
N GLU A 104 -4.98 -4.36 24.29
CA GLU A 104 -5.81 -3.22 24.69
C GLU A 104 -5.81 -2.11 23.63
N LYS A 105 -4.65 -1.81 23.04
CA LYS A 105 -4.51 -0.79 21.99
C LYS A 105 -5.31 -1.18 20.73
N ILE A 106 -5.22 -2.43 20.31
CA ILE A 106 -5.92 -2.93 19.11
C ILE A 106 -7.42 -3.07 19.35
N ALA A 107 -7.86 -3.51 20.54
CA ALA A 107 -9.27 -3.56 20.90
C ALA A 107 -9.95 -2.17 20.76
N LYS A 108 -9.26 -1.10 21.19
CA LYS A 108 -9.73 0.28 20.98
C LYS A 108 -9.91 0.61 19.50
N GLN A 109 -8.98 0.21 18.63
CA GLN A 109 -9.09 0.48 17.19
C GLN A 109 -10.21 -0.31 16.52
N ILE A 110 -10.45 -1.56 16.93
CA ILE A 110 -11.54 -2.39 16.39
C ILE A 110 -12.91 -1.75 16.68
N SER A 111 -13.09 -1.18 17.88
CA SER A 111 -14.33 -0.47 18.21
C SER A 111 -14.59 0.72 17.27
N VAL A 112 -13.55 1.35 16.72
CA VAL A 112 -13.69 2.43 15.73
C VAL A 112 -14.14 1.86 14.37
N ILE A 113 -13.61 0.71 13.95
CA ILE A 113 -14.03 0.03 12.71
C ILE A 113 -15.51 -0.34 12.76
N GLU A 114 -16.00 -0.85 13.89
CA GLU A 114 -17.40 -1.27 14.05
C GLU A 114 -18.41 -0.13 13.95
N ASN A 115 -17.97 1.11 14.20
CA ASN A 115 -18.80 2.31 14.13
C ASN A 115 -18.48 3.17 12.90
N LEU A 116 -17.70 2.64 11.96
CA LEU A 116 -17.28 3.38 10.78
C LEU A 116 -18.47 3.67 9.86
N ARG A 117 -18.54 4.89 9.34
CA ARG A 117 -19.50 5.29 8.30
C ARG A 117 -18.75 5.66 7.03
N SER A 118 -19.42 5.56 5.89
CA SER A 118 -18.86 5.97 4.61
C SER A 118 -18.40 7.44 4.62
N ASP A 119 -19.04 8.26 5.44
CA ASP A 119 -18.69 9.67 5.60
C ASP A 119 -17.35 9.93 6.26
N ASP A 120 -16.88 9.00 7.09
CA ASP A 120 -15.62 9.13 7.82
C ASP A 120 -14.41 8.86 6.90
N LEU A 121 -14.63 8.24 5.72
CA LEU A 121 -13.60 7.97 4.72
C LEU A 121 -13.13 9.24 4.00
N ARG A 122 -11.81 9.36 3.83
CA ARG A 122 -11.15 10.39 3.01
C ARG A 122 -11.10 9.93 1.55
N GLY A 123 -11.68 10.74 0.67
CA GLY A 123 -11.57 10.57 -0.78
C GLY A 123 -10.16 10.92 -1.29
N GLU A 124 -9.79 10.39 -2.46
CA GLU A 124 -8.48 10.64 -3.06
C GLU A 124 -8.23 12.15 -3.32
N ASP A 125 -9.27 12.95 -3.53
CA ASP A 125 -9.23 14.41 -3.73
C ASP A 125 -9.38 15.24 -2.45
N SER A 126 -9.39 14.59 -1.27
CA SER A 126 -9.42 15.31 0.01
C SER A 126 -8.16 16.15 0.21
N LYS A 127 -8.32 17.38 0.73
CA LYS A 127 -7.19 18.27 1.01
C LYS A 127 -6.16 17.58 1.92
N ARG A 128 -4.93 17.39 1.44
CA ARG A 128 -3.88 16.69 2.20
C ARG A 128 -3.41 17.53 3.39
N GLU A 129 -3.36 16.89 4.57
CA GLU A 129 -2.91 17.53 5.82
C GLU A 129 -1.44 17.23 6.12
N GLY A 130 -1.06 15.95 6.03
CA GLY A 130 0.30 15.52 6.21
C GLY A 130 0.70 14.38 5.27
N ILE A 131 1.99 14.33 4.95
CA ILE A 131 2.59 13.32 4.07
C ILE A 131 3.83 12.73 4.73
N LEU A 132 3.85 11.41 4.84
CA LEU A 132 4.98 10.61 5.25
C LEU A 132 5.79 10.16 4.03
N MET A 133 7.11 10.24 4.16
CA MET A 133 8.12 9.73 3.24
C MET A 133 9.23 9.02 4.03
N LEU A 134 10.04 8.23 3.34
CA LEU A 134 11.16 7.48 3.93
C LEU A 134 12.39 7.56 3.04
N ALA A 135 13.53 7.97 3.59
CA ALA A 135 14.83 7.93 2.94
C ALA A 135 15.64 6.73 3.44
N VAL A 136 16.32 6.05 2.51
CA VAL A 136 17.10 4.83 2.74
C VAL A 136 18.57 5.02 2.35
N SER A 137 19.46 4.19 2.89
CA SER A 137 20.91 4.26 2.66
C SER A 137 21.39 3.27 1.60
N ASN A 138 22.69 3.33 1.28
CA ASN A 138 23.34 2.40 0.38
C ASN A 138 23.28 0.95 0.88
N LYS A 139 23.13 0.75 2.20
CA LYS A 139 22.92 -0.55 2.81
C LYS A 139 21.73 -1.28 2.20
N GLN A 140 20.60 -0.60 2.02
CA GLN A 140 19.43 -1.20 1.39
C GLN A 140 19.53 -1.25 -0.13
N LEU A 141 20.13 -0.23 -0.77
CA LEU A 141 20.12 -0.11 -2.23
C LEU A 141 21.19 -0.97 -2.93
N ASN A 142 22.30 -1.31 -2.27
CA ASN A 142 23.38 -2.07 -2.89
C ASN A 142 22.97 -3.49 -3.29
N ILE A 143 21.94 -4.08 -2.67
CA ILE A 143 21.44 -5.41 -3.01
C ILE A 143 20.83 -5.49 -4.42
N VAL A 144 20.47 -4.33 -4.99
CA VAL A 144 19.88 -4.20 -6.33
C VAL A 144 20.96 -4.22 -7.42
N LYS A 145 22.17 -3.77 -7.12
CA LYS A 145 23.25 -3.62 -8.11
C LYS A 145 23.65 -5.00 -8.67
N GLY A 146 23.50 -5.17 -9.99
CA GLY A 146 23.71 -6.45 -10.68
C GLY A 146 22.50 -7.40 -10.64
N ARG A 147 21.38 -6.98 -10.03
CA ARG A 147 20.12 -7.72 -9.90
C ARG A 147 18.91 -6.86 -10.31
N HIS A 148 19.13 -5.85 -11.14
CA HIS A 148 18.14 -4.85 -11.54
C HIS A 148 16.82 -5.43 -12.06
N THR A 149 16.87 -6.46 -12.92
CA THR A 149 15.66 -7.14 -13.43
C THR A 149 14.86 -7.83 -12.33
N GLU A 150 15.54 -8.49 -11.38
CA GLU A 150 14.90 -9.17 -10.25
C GLU A 150 14.18 -8.17 -9.34
N TRP A 151 14.82 -7.04 -9.08
CA TRP A 151 14.31 -5.96 -8.23
C TRP A 151 13.38 -4.99 -8.96
N VAL A 152 13.10 -5.20 -10.25
CA VAL A 152 12.24 -4.32 -11.05
C VAL A 152 12.76 -2.87 -10.95
N TRP A 153 14.01 -2.66 -11.37
CA TRP A 153 14.72 -1.39 -11.29
C TRP A 153 15.50 -1.14 -12.58
N ARG A 154 15.54 0.09 -13.07
CA ARG A 154 16.40 0.49 -14.20
C ARG A 154 17.85 0.70 -13.76
N GLU A 155 18.81 0.36 -14.62
CA GLU A 155 20.23 0.62 -14.34
C GLU A 155 20.59 2.11 -14.39
N LYS A 156 19.86 2.87 -15.20
CA LYS A 156 20.00 4.31 -15.38
C LYS A 156 18.69 5.01 -15.13
N ALA A 157 18.74 6.12 -14.42
CA ALA A 157 17.62 7.03 -14.27
C ALA A 157 17.40 7.87 -15.53
N LEU A 158 16.25 8.56 -15.61
CA LEU A 158 15.89 9.37 -16.78
C LEU A 158 16.86 10.52 -17.08
N ASP A 159 17.61 10.98 -16.07
CA ASP A 159 18.66 11.99 -16.22
C ASP A 159 20.04 11.41 -16.62
N GLY A 160 20.11 10.09 -16.86
CA GLY A 160 21.34 9.38 -17.24
C GLY A 160 22.23 8.97 -16.06
N SER A 161 21.86 9.33 -14.82
CA SER A 161 22.61 8.92 -13.63
C SER A 161 22.49 7.42 -13.35
N ASP A 162 23.50 6.84 -12.70
CA ASP A 162 23.43 5.47 -12.19
C ASP A 162 22.31 5.33 -11.17
N ALA A 163 21.58 4.21 -11.24
CA ALA A 163 20.53 3.87 -10.30
C ALA A 163 20.69 2.42 -9.81
N PRO A 164 20.42 2.14 -8.52
CA PRO A 164 20.06 3.09 -7.48
C PRO A 164 21.26 3.85 -6.86
N ASP A 165 21.02 5.09 -6.42
CA ASP A 165 21.93 5.92 -5.63
C ASP A 165 21.19 6.52 -4.41
N ALA A 166 21.68 6.25 -3.19
CA ALA A 166 21.00 6.64 -1.95
C ALA A 166 20.93 8.15 -1.71
N ILE A 167 21.97 8.89 -2.08
CA ILE A 167 22.02 10.34 -1.86
C ILE A 167 21.12 11.03 -2.87
N LYS A 168 21.20 10.65 -4.15
CA LYS A 168 20.29 11.17 -5.18
C LYS A 168 18.84 10.81 -4.91
N LEU A 169 18.57 9.59 -4.41
CA LEU A 169 17.22 9.23 -3.97
C LEU A 169 16.75 10.12 -2.80
N SER A 170 17.62 10.42 -1.83
CA SER A 170 17.30 11.36 -0.74
C SER A 170 17.05 12.78 -1.25
N GLU A 171 17.75 13.21 -2.31
CA GLU A 171 17.48 14.47 -3.00
C GLU A 171 16.12 14.46 -3.71
N ASP A 172 15.73 13.37 -4.37
CA ASP A 172 14.39 13.23 -4.96
C ASP A 172 13.30 13.37 -3.89
N ILE A 173 13.44 12.65 -2.78
CA ILE A 173 12.48 12.70 -1.66
C ILE A 173 12.46 14.10 -1.03
N SER A 174 13.61 14.76 -0.88
CA SER A 174 13.66 16.10 -0.30
C SER A 174 13.02 17.15 -1.22
N ARG A 175 13.15 17.02 -2.54
CA ARG A 175 12.42 17.87 -3.50
C ARG A 175 10.92 17.70 -3.36
N ILE A 176 10.42 16.47 -3.19
CA ILE A 176 9.00 16.24 -2.87
C ILE A 176 8.64 16.94 -1.55
N ALA A 177 9.36 16.63 -0.47
CA ALA A 177 9.03 17.12 0.87
C ALA A 177 9.03 18.65 1.00
N ASN A 178 10.06 19.30 0.44
CA ASN A 178 10.19 20.75 0.51
C ASN A 178 9.12 21.45 -0.35
N THR A 179 8.84 20.94 -1.56
CA THR A 179 7.78 21.48 -2.44
C THR A 179 6.41 21.40 -1.78
N LEU A 180 6.10 20.26 -1.15
CA LEU A 180 4.84 20.07 -0.41
C LEU A 180 4.73 20.99 0.79
N SER A 181 5.82 21.15 1.56
CA SER A 181 5.88 22.06 2.72
C SER A 181 5.66 23.52 2.33
N GLU A 182 6.27 23.96 1.24
CA GLU A 182 6.09 25.32 0.69
C GLU A 182 4.66 25.59 0.25
N ASN A 183 3.92 24.53 -0.06
CA ASN A 183 2.51 24.55 -0.42
C ASN A 183 1.56 24.24 0.75
N GLY A 184 2.06 24.30 1.99
CA GLY A 184 1.24 24.22 3.20
C GLY A 184 0.84 22.81 3.65
N VAL A 185 1.46 21.77 3.08
CA VAL A 185 1.27 20.38 3.52
C VAL A 185 2.36 20.02 4.53
N LYS A 186 1.99 19.44 5.69
CA LYS A 186 2.99 19.03 6.68
C LYS A 186 3.75 17.81 6.17
N THR A 187 5.08 17.81 6.22
CA THR A 187 5.86 16.66 5.77
C THR A 187 6.61 16.00 6.92
N PHE A 188 6.62 14.66 6.88
CA PHE A 188 7.27 13.78 7.83
C PHE A 188 8.24 12.90 7.06
N VAL A 189 9.50 12.88 7.46
CA VAL A 189 10.52 12.07 6.79
C VAL A 189 11.20 11.19 7.81
N ALA A 190 10.95 9.88 7.70
CA ALA A 190 11.77 8.88 8.34
C ALA A 190 13.09 8.78 7.55
N ILE A 191 14.23 8.78 8.23
CA ILE A 191 15.54 8.65 7.58
C ILE A 191 16.27 7.48 8.23
N ASP A 192 16.77 6.56 7.39
CA ASP A 192 17.61 5.45 7.85
C ASP A 192 18.79 5.97 8.69
N SER A 193 19.06 5.29 9.80
CA SER A 193 20.01 5.76 10.81
C SER A 193 21.43 5.91 10.28
N GLU A 194 21.82 5.12 9.27
CA GLU A 194 23.17 5.15 8.67
C GLU A 194 23.46 6.41 7.85
N ILE A 195 22.43 7.03 7.25
CA ILE A 195 22.59 8.27 6.46
C ILE A 195 21.99 9.49 7.13
N TYR A 196 21.47 9.37 8.35
CA TYR A 196 20.74 10.46 8.99
C TYR A 196 21.54 11.77 9.05
N ASP A 197 22.80 11.71 9.48
CA ASP A 197 23.59 12.93 9.65
C ASP A 197 24.00 13.58 8.32
N GLU A 198 24.09 12.79 7.25
CA GLU A 198 24.35 13.26 5.88
C GLU A 198 23.09 13.86 5.24
N ALA A 199 21.95 13.19 5.38
CA ALA A 199 20.72 13.54 4.66
C ALA A 199 19.80 14.53 5.41
N LYS A 200 19.89 14.65 6.75
CA LYS A 200 18.96 15.49 7.55
C LYS A 200 18.84 16.94 7.07
N ASN A 201 19.94 17.50 6.57
CA ASN A 201 19.99 18.90 6.12
C ASN A 201 19.26 19.12 4.79
N LEU A 202 18.94 18.07 4.04
CA LEU A 202 18.13 18.16 2.82
C LEU A 202 16.66 18.50 3.13
N PHE A 203 16.18 18.16 4.32
CA PHE A 203 14.76 18.19 4.70
C PHE A 203 14.40 19.39 5.59
N VAL A 204 14.76 20.60 5.14
CA VAL A 204 14.73 21.84 5.93
C VAL A 204 13.38 22.25 6.52
N ARG A 205 12.26 21.79 5.95
CA ARG A 205 10.88 22.14 6.39
C ARG A 205 10.10 20.94 6.94
N SER A 206 10.71 19.76 6.99
CA SER A 206 10.04 18.53 7.39
C SER A 206 10.27 18.19 8.86
N LYS A 207 9.31 17.52 9.50
CA LYS A 207 9.59 16.80 10.74
C LYS A 207 10.37 15.53 10.39
N ILE A 208 11.64 15.48 10.79
CA ILE A 208 12.51 14.33 10.54
C ILE A 208 12.69 13.46 11.79
N PHE A 209 12.91 12.16 11.60
CA PHE A 209 13.25 11.24 12.68
C PHE A 209 14.07 10.07 12.17
N LYS A 210 14.86 9.46 13.06
CA LYS A 210 15.68 8.27 12.77
C LYS A 210 14.81 7.01 12.79
N VAL A 211 15.07 6.10 11.85
CA VAL A 211 14.57 4.73 11.87
C VAL A 211 15.69 3.77 11.48
N ASN A 212 15.66 2.53 11.95
CA ASN A 212 16.60 1.50 11.50
C ASN A 212 15.93 0.66 10.42
N VAL A 213 16.44 0.72 9.19
CA VAL A 213 15.91 -0.06 8.07
C VAL A 213 16.81 -1.28 7.81
N PRO A 214 16.27 -2.52 7.82
CA PRO A 214 17.02 -3.71 7.44
C PRO A 214 17.55 -3.69 6.00
N GLU A 215 18.68 -4.36 5.76
CA GLU A 215 19.39 -4.43 4.46
C GLU A 215 18.53 -4.91 3.29
N ASN A 216 17.60 -5.81 3.53
CA ASN A 216 16.83 -6.48 2.48
C ASN A 216 15.62 -5.68 1.98
N MET A 217 15.49 -4.40 2.35
CA MET A 217 14.29 -3.59 2.10
C MET A 217 14.53 -2.47 1.08
N ALA A 218 15.06 -2.79 -0.11
CA ALA A 218 15.42 -1.77 -1.11
C ALA A 218 14.25 -0.91 -1.61
N LYS A 219 13.00 -1.39 -1.52
CA LYS A 219 11.81 -0.71 -2.05
C LYS A 219 10.96 0.01 -0.99
N ILE A 220 11.36 -0.03 0.29
CA ILE A 220 10.55 0.51 1.40
C ILE A 220 10.29 2.02 1.31
N PHE A 221 11.16 2.77 0.62
CA PHE A 221 10.95 4.21 0.37
C PHE A 221 9.67 4.52 -0.43
N TYR A 222 9.09 3.52 -1.13
CA TYR A 222 7.72 3.59 -1.61
C TYR A 222 6.73 3.35 -0.48
N THR A 223 6.58 4.37 0.37
CA THR A 223 5.73 4.37 1.58
C THR A 223 4.23 4.21 1.27
N ARG A 224 3.84 4.31 -0.01
CA ARG A 224 2.49 4.02 -0.50
C ARG A 224 2.12 2.57 -0.29
N ASP A 225 3.00 1.60 -0.43
CA ASP A 225 2.51 0.25 -0.69
C ASP A 225 2.12 -0.52 0.57
N GLN A 226 2.81 -0.29 1.69
CA GLN A 226 2.70 -1.12 2.88
C GLN A 226 1.42 -0.88 3.70
N SER A 227 0.66 0.17 3.40
CA SER A 227 -0.58 0.51 4.11
C SER A 227 -1.58 1.23 3.22
N VAL A 228 -2.77 1.52 3.75
CA VAL A 228 -3.73 2.48 3.19
C VAL A 228 -4.22 3.40 4.31
N THR A 229 -4.46 4.67 3.96
CA THR A 229 -4.88 5.71 4.91
C THR A 229 -6.11 6.43 4.39
N TRP A 230 -7.25 5.74 4.41
CA TRP A 230 -8.57 6.36 4.16
C TRP A 230 -9.16 7.00 5.42
N LEU A 231 -8.53 6.76 6.56
CA LEU A 231 -8.95 7.16 7.91
C LEU A 231 -7.75 7.72 8.67
N LYS A 232 -8.01 8.30 9.86
CA LYS A 232 -6.95 8.74 10.80
C LYS A 232 -5.89 7.66 11.01
N TYR A 233 -6.34 6.44 11.25
CA TYR A 233 -5.49 5.30 11.56
C TYR A 233 -5.32 4.40 10.31
N PRO A 234 -4.10 3.99 9.97
CA PRO A 234 -3.82 3.21 8.78
C PRO A 234 -4.32 1.76 8.89
N ILE A 235 -4.67 1.17 7.76
CA ILE A 235 -4.81 -0.28 7.61
C ILE A 235 -3.53 -0.80 6.97
N ILE A 236 -2.88 -1.77 7.58
CA ILE A 236 -1.62 -2.32 7.06
C ILE A 236 -1.93 -3.36 5.99
N GLY A 237 -1.18 -3.29 4.90
CA GLY A 237 -1.28 -4.20 3.77
C GLY A 237 -0.49 -5.49 3.98
N ASN A 238 -0.39 -6.26 2.91
CA ASN A 238 0.36 -7.51 2.83
C ASN A 238 1.01 -7.62 1.47
N MET A 239 2.33 -7.44 1.41
CA MET A 239 3.05 -7.36 0.13
C MET A 239 2.96 -8.69 -0.63
N SER A 240 2.72 -8.60 -1.94
CA SER A 240 2.58 -9.76 -2.82
C SER A 240 3.92 -10.48 -2.99
N LEU A 241 4.94 -9.71 -3.36
CA LEU A 241 6.26 -10.21 -3.76
C LEU A 241 7.19 -10.42 -2.56
N LYS A 242 7.94 -11.54 -2.53
CA LYS A 242 8.84 -11.85 -1.40
C LYS A 242 9.88 -10.75 -1.17
N LEU A 243 10.35 -10.09 -2.23
CA LEU A 243 11.36 -9.03 -2.13
C LEU A 243 10.91 -7.79 -1.32
N ARG A 244 9.59 -7.64 -1.06
CA ARG A 244 9.02 -6.53 -0.28
C ARG A 244 8.37 -6.95 1.04
N ARG A 245 8.25 -8.26 1.29
CA ARG A 245 7.63 -8.74 2.54
C ARG A 245 8.54 -8.41 3.70
N GLY A 246 7.95 -7.90 4.79
CA GLY A 246 8.70 -7.45 5.96
C GLY A 246 8.82 -5.93 6.06
N GLU A 247 8.53 -5.21 4.96
CA GLU A 247 8.52 -3.74 4.96
C GLU A 247 7.42 -3.19 5.89
N GLU A 248 6.33 -3.95 6.09
CA GLU A 248 5.19 -3.57 6.91
C GLU A 248 5.56 -3.37 8.40
N GLU A 249 6.45 -4.19 8.95
CA GLU A 249 6.91 -4.12 10.34
C GLU A 249 7.71 -2.84 10.62
N VAL A 250 8.52 -2.40 9.66
CA VAL A 250 9.25 -1.12 9.75
C VAL A 250 8.29 0.05 9.61
N LEU A 251 7.26 -0.06 8.77
CA LEU A 251 6.23 0.97 8.70
C LEU A 251 5.43 1.08 10.01
N ASN A 252 5.13 -0.04 10.69
CA ASN A 252 4.53 -0.01 12.03
C ASN A 252 5.41 0.71 13.05
N GLU A 253 6.72 0.49 13.02
CA GLU A 253 7.68 1.24 13.86
C GLU A 253 7.63 2.74 13.58
N ILE A 254 7.53 3.13 12.30
CA ILE A 254 7.38 4.53 11.90
C ILE A 254 6.07 5.13 12.44
N TYR A 255 4.95 4.43 12.28
CA TYR A 255 3.66 4.90 12.81
C TYR A 255 3.69 5.01 14.33
N TYR A 256 4.29 4.05 15.02
CA TYR A 256 4.46 4.08 16.46
C TYR A 256 5.25 5.32 16.93
N ASN A 257 6.36 5.66 16.24
CA ASN A 257 7.13 6.88 16.51
C ASN A 257 6.35 8.17 16.25
N LEU A 258 5.27 8.10 15.46
CA LEU A 258 4.33 9.19 15.21
C LEU A 258 3.12 9.17 16.14
N ASN A 259 3.05 8.24 17.11
CA ASN A 259 1.88 7.97 17.95
C ASN A 259 0.61 7.63 17.15
N ILE A 260 0.79 6.95 16.02
CA ILE A 260 -0.27 6.44 15.17
C ILE A 260 -0.31 4.92 15.35
N TYR A 261 -1.46 4.39 15.76
CA TYR A 261 -1.65 2.96 15.93
C TYR A 261 -2.51 2.46 14.76
N PRO A 262 -1.99 1.57 13.90
CA PRO A 262 -2.78 1.03 12.80
C PRO A 262 -4.02 0.27 13.31
N MET A 263 -5.09 0.25 12.53
CA MET A 263 -6.37 -0.31 12.97
C MET A 263 -6.50 -1.80 12.74
N ALA A 264 -6.02 -2.28 11.60
CA ALA A 264 -6.26 -3.64 11.15
C ALA A 264 -5.19 -4.09 10.17
N ARG A 265 -5.04 -5.42 10.10
CA ARG A 265 -4.20 -6.14 9.14
C ARG A 265 -4.64 -7.59 9.10
N ALA A 266 -5.53 -7.95 8.18
CA ALA A 266 -5.84 -9.35 7.96
C ALA A 266 -4.75 -9.97 7.09
N ARG A 267 -3.76 -10.66 7.68
CA ARG A 267 -2.79 -11.44 6.90
C ARG A 267 -3.46 -12.66 6.27
N TRP A 268 -4.43 -13.24 6.99
CA TRP A 268 -5.09 -14.49 6.67
C TRP A 268 -6.61 -14.34 6.70
N VAL A 269 -7.29 -14.86 5.68
CA VAL A 269 -8.76 -14.81 5.59
C VAL A 269 -9.30 -16.20 5.30
N LYS A 270 -10.35 -16.61 6.02
CA LYS A 270 -10.97 -17.93 5.85
C LYS A 270 -11.62 -18.07 4.48
N PHE A 271 -11.27 -19.14 3.78
CA PHE A 271 -11.90 -19.61 2.55
C PHE A 271 -12.03 -21.13 2.63
N ASP A 272 -13.27 -21.62 2.66
CA ASP A 272 -13.59 -23.05 2.89
C ASP A 272 -12.85 -23.63 4.11
N ASN A 273 -12.04 -24.67 3.88
CA ASN A 273 -11.25 -25.38 4.89
C ASN A 273 -9.82 -24.83 5.04
N MET A 274 -9.55 -23.63 4.52
CA MET A 274 -8.23 -22.99 4.56
C MET A 274 -8.32 -21.53 5.03
N LEU A 275 -7.19 -21.02 5.52
CA LEU A 275 -6.87 -19.61 5.52
C LEU A 275 -6.07 -19.29 4.27
N VAL A 276 -6.46 -18.26 3.53
CA VAL A 276 -5.73 -17.77 2.36
C VAL A 276 -5.11 -16.42 2.72
N ARG A 277 -3.85 -16.21 2.31
CA ARG A 277 -3.17 -14.95 2.53
C ARG A 277 -3.87 -13.83 1.77
N ALA A 278 -4.21 -12.73 2.43
CA ALA A 278 -4.65 -11.52 1.74
C ALA A 278 -3.45 -10.81 1.09
N VAL A 279 -3.64 -10.31 -0.13
CA VAL A 279 -2.61 -9.51 -0.85
C VAL A 279 -3.15 -8.10 -0.98
N MET A 280 -2.47 -7.14 -0.38
CA MET A 280 -2.97 -5.76 -0.26
C MET A 280 -1.80 -4.79 -0.31
N GLU A 281 -1.65 -4.07 -1.43
CA GLU A 281 -0.63 -3.03 -1.60
C GLU A 281 -1.30 -1.69 -1.92
N GLY A 282 -0.92 -0.64 -1.19
CA GLY A 282 -1.60 0.66 -1.18
C GLY A 282 -1.64 1.40 -2.52
N GLY A 283 -0.69 1.16 -3.43
CA GLY A 283 -0.73 1.70 -4.80
C GLY A 283 -1.97 1.27 -5.59
N ASN A 284 -2.65 0.19 -5.17
CA ASN A 284 -3.88 -0.26 -5.81
C ASN A 284 -5.12 0.56 -5.43
N PHE A 285 -5.11 1.30 -4.33
CA PHE A 285 -6.34 1.74 -3.70
C PHE A 285 -6.66 3.21 -3.97
N PHE A 286 -7.93 3.45 -4.33
CA PHE A 286 -8.50 4.78 -4.49
C PHE A 286 -9.90 4.81 -3.86
N ILE A 287 -10.20 5.87 -3.10
CA ILE A 287 -11.57 6.15 -2.64
C ILE A 287 -12.13 7.27 -3.50
N ILE A 288 -13.17 6.96 -4.27
CA ILE A 288 -13.97 7.94 -4.99
C ILE A 288 -15.21 8.21 -4.15
N LYS A 289 -15.33 9.45 -3.66
CA LYS A 289 -16.48 9.91 -2.87
C LYS A 289 -17.20 11.01 -3.66
N THR A 290 -18.45 10.75 -4.03
CA THR A 290 -19.30 11.73 -4.73
C THR A 290 -20.67 11.80 -4.05
N GLU A 291 -21.52 12.72 -4.49
CA GLU A 291 -22.90 12.80 -4.01
C GLU A 291 -23.74 11.56 -4.34
N LYS A 292 -23.29 10.74 -5.30
CA LYS A 292 -23.97 9.49 -5.69
C LYS A 292 -23.56 8.29 -4.85
N GLY A 293 -22.49 8.40 -4.07
CA GLY A 293 -22.03 7.36 -3.18
C GLY A 293 -20.51 7.26 -3.09
N VAL A 294 -20.05 6.17 -2.47
CA VAL A 294 -18.64 5.90 -2.24
C VAL A 294 -18.24 4.60 -2.92
N ALA A 295 -17.17 4.65 -3.70
CA ALA A 295 -16.56 3.48 -4.31
C ALA A 295 -15.08 3.39 -3.92
N LEU A 296 -14.69 2.25 -3.40
CA LEU A 296 -13.29 1.85 -3.29
C LEU A 296 -12.90 1.11 -4.56
N LEU A 297 -11.95 1.65 -5.30
CA LEU A 297 -11.29 0.95 -6.40
C LEU A 297 -10.03 0.25 -5.89
N THR A 298 -9.79 -0.97 -6.36
CA THR A 298 -8.55 -1.70 -6.12
C THR A 298 -8.10 -2.47 -7.36
N GLY A 299 -6.82 -2.39 -7.72
CA GLY A 299 -6.24 -3.15 -8.82
C GLY A 299 -6.24 -4.66 -8.56
N ILE A 300 -6.46 -5.47 -9.60
CA ILE A 300 -6.33 -6.93 -9.60
C ILE A 300 -5.23 -7.31 -10.61
N GLY A 301 -4.20 -8.03 -10.16
CA GLY A 301 -3.05 -8.38 -11.00
C GLY A 301 -1.86 -8.91 -10.18
N VAL A 302 -0.65 -8.70 -10.68
CA VAL A 302 0.61 -9.23 -10.10
C VAL A 302 0.80 -8.83 -8.63
N ARG A 303 0.53 -7.57 -8.30
CA ARG A 303 0.55 -7.03 -6.93
C ARG A 303 -0.83 -6.51 -6.49
N GLY A 304 -1.87 -6.90 -7.23
CA GLY A 304 -3.24 -6.47 -6.98
C GLY A 304 -3.90 -7.26 -5.86
N SER A 305 -5.06 -6.76 -5.43
CA SER A 305 -5.90 -7.41 -4.44
C SER A 305 -6.40 -8.77 -4.92
N ASN A 306 -6.28 -9.78 -4.05
CA ASN A 306 -6.86 -11.10 -4.28
C ASN A 306 -8.21 -11.24 -3.54
N TYR A 307 -8.92 -12.34 -3.78
CA TYR A 307 -10.23 -12.59 -3.17
C TYR A 307 -10.26 -12.43 -1.64
N ALA A 308 -9.21 -12.90 -0.94
CA ALA A 308 -9.08 -12.75 0.50
C ALA A 308 -9.11 -11.27 0.93
N THR A 309 -8.42 -10.39 0.20
CA THR A 309 -8.47 -8.94 0.42
C THR A 309 -9.87 -8.37 0.21
N PHE A 310 -10.58 -8.77 -0.85
CA PHE A 310 -11.96 -8.29 -1.07
C PHE A 310 -12.90 -8.69 0.07
N LYS A 311 -12.77 -9.94 0.57
CA LYS A 311 -13.54 -10.41 1.72
C LYS A 311 -13.22 -9.60 2.98
N PHE A 312 -11.95 -9.40 3.29
CA PHE A 312 -11.52 -8.56 4.42
C PHE A 312 -12.08 -7.13 4.32
N LEU A 313 -11.96 -6.49 3.15
CA LEU A 313 -12.55 -5.17 2.91
C LEU A 313 -14.07 -5.17 3.07
N GLY A 314 -14.73 -6.27 2.70
CA GLY A 314 -16.15 -6.47 2.90
C GLY A 314 -16.57 -6.56 4.37
N GLU A 315 -15.67 -6.99 5.25
CA GLU A 315 -15.90 -7.14 6.69
C GLU A 315 -15.63 -5.82 7.46
N ILE A 316 -14.68 -4.99 7.00
CA ILE A 316 -14.28 -3.77 7.72
C ILE A 316 -14.89 -2.47 7.19
N LEU A 317 -15.38 -2.45 5.94
CA LEU A 317 -15.93 -1.24 5.33
C LEU A 317 -17.46 -1.19 5.48
N PRO A 318 -18.05 0.02 5.60
CA PRO A 318 -19.49 0.20 5.69
C PRO A 318 -20.25 -0.39 4.49
N GLU A 319 -21.48 -0.87 4.71
CA GLU A 319 -22.31 -1.57 3.71
C GLU A 319 -22.55 -0.75 2.43
N ASP A 320 -22.58 0.57 2.53
CA ASP A 320 -22.83 1.51 1.44
C ASP A 320 -21.58 1.86 0.62
N VAL A 321 -20.38 1.45 1.06
CA VAL A 321 -19.15 1.57 0.27
C VAL A 321 -19.08 0.42 -0.74
N ARG A 322 -19.11 0.73 -2.03
CA ARG A 322 -18.94 -0.27 -3.11
C ARG A 322 -17.46 -0.67 -3.21
N ILE A 323 -17.17 -1.97 -3.34
CA ILE A 323 -15.80 -2.48 -3.47
C ILE A 323 -15.61 -2.99 -4.90
N ILE A 324 -14.74 -2.34 -5.65
CA ILE A 324 -14.57 -2.57 -7.09
C ILE A 324 -13.14 -3.00 -7.40
N GLY A 325 -13.01 -4.17 -8.01
CA GLY A 325 -11.78 -4.67 -8.59
C GLY A 325 -11.57 -4.20 -10.02
N VAL A 326 -10.40 -3.64 -10.33
CA VAL A 326 -10.00 -3.19 -11.66
C VAL A 326 -8.89 -4.11 -12.18
N PRO A 327 -9.15 -4.97 -13.18
CA PRO A 327 -8.11 -5.81 -13.78
C PRO A 327 -6.97 -4.97 -14.38
N LEU A 328 -5.72 -5.38 -14.14
CA LEU A 328 -4.52 -4.73 -14.66
C LEU A 328 -3.76 -5.63 -15.64
N ALA A 329 -3.10 -5.04 -16.62
CA ALA A 329 -2.38 -5.77 -17.68
C ALA A 329 -1.20 -6.63 -17.18
N GLY A 330 -0.67 -6.37 -15.97
CA GLY A 330 0.36 -7.17 -15.32
C GLY A 330 1.66 -7.34 -16.13
N TYR A 331 2.55 -8.24 -15.70
CA TYR A 331 3.74 -8.64 -16.47
C TYR A 331 4.03 -10.14 -16.30
N ILE A 332 4.78 -10.69 -17.25
CA ILE A 332 5.38 -12.04 -17.14
C ILE A 332 6.91 -11.94 -17.24
N LYS A 333 7.41 -11.39 -18.36
CA LYS A 333 8.84 -11.24 -18.62
C LYS A 333 9.29 -9.77 -18.71
N TYR A 334 8.53 -8.95 -19.42
CA TYR A 334 8.88 -7.55 -19.69
C TYR A 334 8.10 -6.66 -18.73
N TRP A 335 8.70 -6.38 -17.57
CA TRP A 335 8.03 -5.68 -16.49
C TRP A 335 7.77 -4.20 -16.83
N GLU A 336 8.53 -3.61 -17.75
CA GLU A 336 8.40 -2.19 -18.11
C GLU A 336 7.05 -1.86 -18.75
N PHE A 337 6.41 -2.85 -19.37
CA PHE A 337 5.09 -2.70 -20.02
C PHE A 337 3.93 -3.04 -19.09
N GLY A 338 4.20 -3.60 -17.91
CA GLY A 338 3.16 -4.01 -16.99
C GLY A 338 2.69 -2.89 -16.08
N ALA A 339 1.46 -3.02 -15.60
CA ALA A 339 0.94 -2.28 -14.45
C ALA A 339 0.81 -3.22 -13.26
N VAL A 340 1.56 -2.95 -12.20
CA VAL A 340 1.51 -3.75 -10.96
C VAL A 340 0.54 -3.19 -9.93
N HIS A 341 0.27 -1.88 -10.00
CA HIS A 341 -0.62 -1.15 -9.13
C HIS A 341 -1.56 -0.27 -9.95
N LEU A 342 -2.76 -0.02 -9.43
CA LEU A 342 -3.78 0.79 -10.12
C LEU A 342 -3.32 2.23 -10.35
N ASP A 343 -2.50 2.81 -9.47
CA ASP A 343 -2.00 4.18 -9.61
C ASP A 343 -0.97 4.41 -10.72
N THR A 344 -0.52 3.33 -11.37
CA THR A 344 0.26 3.40 -12.61
C THR A 344 -0.61 3.36 -13.87
N ALA A 345 -1.93 3.29 -13.70
CA ALA A 345 -2.90 3.21 -14.79
C ALA A 345 -4.14 4.10 -14.59
N PHE A 346 -4.37 4.62 -13.38
CA PHE A 346 -5.52 5.44 -13.05
C PHE A 346 -5.13 6.52 -12.03
N ALA A 347 -5.68 7.73 -12.20
CA ALA A 347 -5.59 8.82 -11.24
C ALA A 347 -6.98 9.45 -11.08
N TYR A 348 -7.38 9.75 -9.84
CA TYR A 348 -8.59 10.53 -9.60
C TYR A 348 -8.22 11.98 -9.29
N LEU A 349 -8.66 12.91 -10.15
CA LEU A 349 -8.35 14.33 -10.03
C LEU A 349 -9.28 15.03 -9.03
N GLY A 350 -10.46 14.46 -8.79
CA GLY A 350 -11.49 15.07 -7.95
C GLY A 350 -12.39 16.02 -8.73
N ASP A 351 -13.09 16.88 -7.99
CA ASP A 351 -13.85 17.99 -8.56
C ASP A 351 -12.90 19.09 -9.06
N VAL A 352 -12.90 19.29 -10.38
CA VAL A 352 -12.11 20.29 -11.08
C VAL A 352 -13.05 21.14 -11.94
N GLY A 353 -13.32 22.37 -11.50
CA GLY A 353 -14.19 23.28 -12.22
C GLY A 353 -15.67 22.84 -12.28
N GLY A 354 -16.16 22.08 -11.28
CA GLY A 354 -17.54 21.58 -11.23
C GLY A 354 -17.74 20.25 -11.95
N GLU A 355 -16.67 19.66 -12.48
CA GLU A 355 -16.67 18.34 -13.10
C GLU A 355 -15.75 17.40 -12.32
N ARG A 356 -16.21 16.19 -12.00
CA ARG A 356 -15.38 15.17 -11.36
C ARG A 356 -14.65 14.37 -12.43
N VAL A 357 -13.32 14.33 -12.37
CA VAL A 357 -12.50 13.75 -13.44
C VAL A 357 -11.59 12.64 -12.93
N GLY A 358 -11.50 11.55 -13.68
CA GLY A 358 -10.49 10.51 -13.55
C GLY A 358 -9.68 10.38 -14.84
N ILE A 359 -8.37 10.21 -14.71
CA ILE A 359 -7.46 9.93 -15.82
C ILE A 359 -7.14 8.45 -15.86
N ILE A 360 -7.11 7.86 -17.05
CA ILE A 360 -6.80 6.44 -17.24
C ILE A 360 -5.77 6.22 -18.35
N ASP A 361 -4.91 5.21 -18.18
CA ASP A 361 -4.14 4.61 -19.26
C ASP A 361 -4.82 3.28 -19.65
N PRO A 362 -5.63 3.24 -20.72
CA PRO A 362 -6.34 2.03 -21.13
C PRO A 362 -5.43 0.91 -21.63
N SER A 363 -4.14 1.16 -21.89
CA SER A 363 -3.22 0.07 -22.23
C SER A 363 -2.82 -0.78 -21.03
N ARG A 364 -3.08 -0.27 -19.81
CA ARG A 364 -2.63 -0.84 -18.55
C ARG A 364 -3.76 -1.40 -17.68
N VAL A 365 -4.99 -1.02 -17.96
CA VAL A 365 -6.20 -1.61 -17.36
C VAL A 365 -6.86 -2.58 -18.33
N GLY A 366 -7.58 -3.57 -17.82
CA GLY A 366 -8.57 -4.35 -18.57
C GLY A 366 -9.77 -3.47 -18.92
N PHE A 367 -9.54 -2.46 -19.76
CA PHE A 367 -10.47 -1.38 -20.05
C PHE A 367 -11.83 -1.94 -20.48
N TYR A 368 -12.90 -1.27 -20.06
CA TYR A 368 -14.31 -1.69 -20.10
C TYR A 368 -14.76 -2.73 -19.08
N SER A 369 -13.88 -3.34 -18.28
CA SER A 369 -14.29 -4.31 -17.24
C SER A 369 -13.93 -3.84 -15.84
N ALA A 370 -14.87 -4.00 -14.91
CA ALA A 370 -14.64 -3.93 -13.49
C ALA A 370 -15.41 -5.06 -12.78
N LEU A 371 -14.96 -5.44 -11.59
CA LEU A 371 -15.52 -6.53 -10.79
C LEU A 371 -16.04 -5.99 -9.47
N GLU A 372 -17.35 -5.87 -9.32
CA GLU A 372 -17.97 -5.43 -8.07
C GLU A 372 -18.10 -6.61 -7.11
N TYR A 373 -17.56 -6.49 -5.90
CA TYR A 373 -17.63 -7.54 -4.88
C TYR A 373 -18.98 -7.46 -4.14
N ASP A 374 -19.81 -8.48 -4.30
CA ASP A 374 -21.06 -8.62 -3.57
C ASP A 374 -20.81 -9.30 -2.22
N ARG A 375 -20.80 -8.49 -1.16
CA ARG A 375 -20.56 -8.94 0.21
C ARG A 375 -21.54 -10.00 0.71
N LYS A 376 -22.78 -10.02 0.19
CA LYS A 376 -23.81 -10.96 0.64
C LYS A 376 -23.58 -12.36 0.10
N SER A 377 -23.22 -12.47 -1.18
CA SER A 377 -22.92 -13.75 -1.82
C SER A 377 -21.46 -14.16 -1.70
N GLY A 378 -20.56 -13.21 -1.43
CA GLY A 378 -19.12 -13.40 -1.52
C GLY A 378 -18.65 -13.60 -2.96
N MET A 379 -19.38 -13.10 -3.97
CA MET A 379 -19.04 -13.30 -5.38
C MET A 379 -18.76 -11.98 -6.10
N PHE A 380 -18.02 -12.04 -7.21
CA PHE A 380 -17.84 -10.90 -8.09
C PHE A 380 -18.96 -10.81 -9.12
N ARG A 381 -19.48 -9.61 -9.31
CA ARG A 381 -20.36 -9.24 -10.42
C ARG A 381 -19.58 -8.44 -11.43
N VAL A 382 -19.62 -8.86 -12.68
CA VAL A 382 -19.01 -8.09 -13.77
C VAL A 382 -19.81 -6.83 -14.00
N THR A 383 -19.14 -5.69 -14.11
CA THR A 383 -19.71 -4.40 -14.50
C THR A 383 -18.81 -3.72 -15.52
N GLU A 384 -19.36 -2.74 -16.24
CA GLU A 384 -18.59 -1.92 -17.17
C GLU A 384 -17.95 -0.75 -16.42
N PHE A 385 -16.64 -0.54 -16.61
CA PHE A 385 -15.93 0.53 -15.91
C PHE A 385 -16.53 1.92 -16.19
N LEU A 386 -16.85 2.24 -17.45
CA LEU A 386 -17.47 3.52 -17.81
C LEU A 386 -18.91 3.66 -17.27
N LYS A 387 -19.64 2.56 -17.13
CA LYS A 387 -20.96 2.56 -16.48
C LYS A 387 -20.83 2.92 -15.00
N LEU A 388 -19.89 2.30 -14.30
CA LEU A 388 -19.59 2.65 -12.90
C LEU A 388 -19.21 4.14 -12.77
N MET A 389 -18.34 4.65 -13.64
CA MET A 389 -17.93 6.06 -13.59
C MET A 389 -19.10 7.00 -13.88
N LYS A 390 -19.98 6.64 -14.83
CA LYS A 390 -21.23 7.37 -15.09
C LYS A 390 -22.15 7.37 -13.88
N GLU A 391 -22.31 6.24 -13.18
CA GLU A 391 -23.12 6.13 -11.95
C GLU A 391 -22.59 7.03 -10.83
N LEU A 392 -21.27 7.18 -10.74
CA LEU A 392 -20.60 8.05 -9.77
C LEU A 392 -20.53 9.52 -10.21
N GLU A 393 -21.00 9.85 -11.43
CA GLU A 393 -20.84 11.16 -12.09
C GLU A 393 -19.37 11.60 -12.25
N VAL A 394 -18.50 10.63 -12.56
CA VAL A 394 -17.09 10.85 -12.89
C VAL A 394 -16.88 10.74 -14.39
N LYS A 395 -16.23 11.74 -14.97
CA LYS A 395 -15.79 11.75 -16.37
C LYS A 395 -14.42 11.12 -16.46
N ILE A 396 -14.23 10.26 -17.45
CA ILE A 396 -12.98 9.58 -17.70
C ILE A 396 -12.32 10.18 -18.93
N ASP A 397 -11.04 10.47 -18.81
CA ASP A 397 -10.22 11.01 -19.87
C ASP A 397 -8.84 10.33 -19.93
N GLU A 398 -8.12 10.55 -21.02
CA GLU A 398 -6.80 9.99 -21.27
C GLU A 398 -5.80 11.11 -21.57
N MET A 399 -4.59 10.99 -21.03
CA MET A 399 -3.51 11.94 -21.33
C MET A 399 -2.70 11.52 -22.57
N PRO A 400 -2.07 12.47 -23.27
CA PRO A 400 -1.10 12.18 -24.31
C PRO A 400 0.03 11.28 -23.78
N ARG A 401 0.36 10.19 -24.49
CA ARG A 401 1.35 9.18 -24.02
C ARG A 401 2.73 9.31 -24.66
N GLU A 402 2.82 10.05 -25.75
CA GLU A 402 4.06 10.18 -26.50
C GLU A 402 5.12 10.90 -25.64
N SER A 403 6.30 10.28 -25.52
CA SER A 403 7.43 10.81 -24.75
C SER A 403 7.14 11.01 -23.26
N GLN A 404 6.20 10.26 -22.69
CA GLN A 404 5.90 10.25 -21.25
C GLN A 404 6.46 8.98 -20.59
N SER A 405 6.73 9.01 -19.28
CA SER A 405 7.01 7.79 -18.53
C SER A 405 5.70 7.04 -18.30
N PRO A 406 5.58 5.79 -18.76
CA PRO A 406 4.34 5.03 -18.56
C PRO A 406 4.17 4.60 -17.10
N ILE A 407 5.18 4.81 -16.24
CA ILE A 407 5.13 4.51 -14.81
C ILE A 407 4.58 5.71 -14.04
N THR A 408 5.04 6.92 -14.34
CA THR A 408 4.75 8.11 -13.52
C THR A 408 3.67 9.02 -14.09
N MET A 409 3.25 8.81 -15.34
CA MET A 409 2.25 9.66 -16.02
C MET A 409 0.93 9.78 -15.21
N THR A 410 0.38 8.67 -14.70
CA THR A 410 -0.81 8.71 -13.83
C THR A 410 -0.48 8.71 -12.34
N ASN A 411 0.80 8.60 -11.97
CA ASN A 411 1.23 8.45 -10.57
C ASN A 411 1.41 9.82 -9.86
N ALA A 412 0.38 10.64 -9.93
CA ALA A 412 0.33 11.96 -9.32
C ALA A 412 -0.23 11.88 -7.89
N LEU A 413 0.35 12.66 -6.98
CA LEU A 413 -0.24 12.84 -5.64
C LEU A 413 -1.27 13.97 -5.71
N ASN A 414 -2.54 13.65 -5.51
CA ASN A 414 -3.60 14.64 -5.41
C ASN A 414 -3.55 15.33 -4.04
N LEU A 415 -3.38 16.66 -4.04
CA LEU A 415 -3.30 17.48 -2.83
C LEU A 415 -4.67 18.03 -2.39
N GLY A 416 -5.71 17.78 -3.19
CA GLY A 416 -7.04 18.36 -3.09
C GLY A 416 -7.11 19.79 -3.62
N ASN A 417 -8.33 20.32 -3.71
CA ASN A 417 -8.62 21.69 -4.18
C ASN A 417 -7.98 22.02 -5.55
N GLY A 418 -7.99 21.07 -6.49
CA GLY A 418 -7.46 21.29 -7.83
C GLY A 418 -5.93 21.43 -7.90
N LYS A 419 -5.18 20.85 -6.95
CA LYS A 419 -3.72 20.86 -6.94
C LYS A 419 -3.14 19.45 -6.98
N LEU A 420 -2.13 19.21 -7.82
CA LEU A 420 -1.42 17.94 -7.93
C LEU A 420 0.09 18.11 -7.77
N ALA A 421 0.75 17.14 -7.15
CA ALA A 421 2.21 16.98 -7.26
C ALA A 421 2.53 15.88 -8.27
N VAL A 422 3.30 16.23 -9.29
CA VAL A 422 3.53 15.42 -10.50
C VAL A 422 5.02 15.29 -10.81
N ASP A 423 5.39 14.22 -11.52
CA ASP A 423 6.72 14.10 -12.10
C ASP A 423 6.90 15.10 -13.24
N SER A 424 7.92 15.95 -13.13
CA SER A 424 8.25 16.96 -14.13
C SER A 424 8.64 16.39 -15.50
N TYR A 425 9.05 15.11 -15.58
CA TYR A 425 9.40 14.48 -16.85
C TYR A 425 8.21 14.39 -17.83
N ASN A 426 6.99 14.31 -17.30
CA ASN A 426 5.78 14.14 -18.11
C ASN A 426 5.23 15.47 -18.65
N GLU A 427 6.06 16.27 -19.32
CA GLU A 427 5.74 17.66 -19.72
C GLU A 427 4.44 17.78 -20.52
N LYS A 428 4.28 16.99 -21.61
CA LYS A 428 3.07 17.06 -22.45
C LYS A 428 1.81 16.64 -21.70
N ALA A 429 1.89 15.62 -20.83
CA ALA A 429 0.74 15.19 -20.02
C ALA A 429 0.39 16.26 -18.97
N ASN A 430 1.40 16.86 -18.34
CA ASN A 430 1.23 17.95 -17.37
C ASN A 430 0.59 19.19 -18.02
N GLU A 431 1.08 19.63 -19.19
CA GLU A 431 0.49 20.74 -19.94
C GLU A 431 -0.96 20.46 -20.34
N TYR A 432 -1.27 19.22 -20.73
CA TYR A 432 -2.62 18.82 -21.10
C TYR A 432 -3.60 18.98 -19.93
N ILE A 433 -3.28 18.45 -18.74
CA ILE A 433 -4.20 18.52 -17.59
C ILE A 433 -4.32 19.93 -17.02
N GLU A 434 -3.24 20.71 -17.01
CA GLU A 434 -3.25 22.11 -16.57
C GLU A 434 -4.13 22.96 -17.50
N LYS A 435 -3.99 22.80 -18.82
CA LYS A 435 -4.77 23.54 -19.81
C LYS A 435 -6.23 23.11 -19.87
N THR A 436 -6.50 21.81 -19.76
CA THR A 436 -7.85 21.24 -19.94
C THR A 436 -8.70 21.41 -18.69
N TYR A 437 -8.11 21.21 -17.51
CA TYR A 437 -8.84 21.17 -16.24
C TYR A 437 -8.51 22.33 -15.29
N GLY A 438 -7.56 23.21 -15.65
CA GLY A 438 -7.20 24.36 -14.82
C GLY A 438 -6.50 23.99 -13.51
N LEU A 439 -5.87 22.81 -13.46
CA LEU A 439 -5.19 22.29 -12.27
C LEU A 439 -3.88 23.04 -11.98
N GLU A 440 -3.60 23.28 -10.70
CA GLU A 440 -2.29 23.75 -10.27
C GLU A 440 -1.32 22.56 -10.12
N LEU A 441 -0.23 22.57 -10.89
CA LEU A 441 0.74 21.48 -10.88
C LEU A 441 2.05 21.85 -10.18
N LEU A 442 2.37 21.12 -9.11
CA LEU A 442 3.69 21.11 -8.50
C LEU A 442 4.55 20.09 -9.24
N ARG A 443 5.35 20.58 -10.20
CA ARG A 443 6.22 19.75 -11.06
C ARG A 443 7.54 19.46 -10.35
N ILE A 444 7.85 18.18 -10.11
CA ILE A 444 8.98 17.76 -9.27
C ILE A 444 9.89 16.79 -10.04
N LYS A 445 11.21 17.03 -10.02
CA LYS A 445 12.19 16.12 -10.64
C LYS A 445 12.45 14.93 -9.71
N ILE A 446 12.12 13.72 -10.15
CA ILE A 446 12.22 12.49 -9.35
C ILE A 446 12.90 11.31 -10.10
N PRO A 447 14.09 11.52 -10.71
CA PRO A 447 14.72 10.53 -11.59
C PRO A 447 15.07 9.18 -10.93
N GLN A 448 15.54 9.16 -9.68
CA GLN A 448 15.88 7.94 -8.96
C GLN A 448 14.65 7.18 -8.48
N ILE A 449 13.62 7.92 -8.04
CA ILE A 449 12.31 7.35 -7.70
C ILE A 449 11.67 6.73 -8.95
N GLU A 450 11.72 7.40 -10.11
CA GLU A 450 11.18 6.83 -11.35
C GLU A 450 11.92 5.57 -11.78
N ALA A 451 13.26 5.58 -11.68
CA ALA A 451 14.09 4.42 -12.04
C ALA A 451 13.72 3.16 -11.23
N GLY A 452 13.25 3.33 -10.00
CA GLY A 452 12.77 2.26 -9.14
C GLY A 452 11.34 1.79 -9.45
N GLY A 453 10.65 2.40 -10.40
CA GLY A 453 9.33 1.95 -10.85
C GLY A 453 8.12 2.59 -10.17
N GLY A 454 8.25 3.79 -9.60
CA GLY A 454 7.14 4.54 -9.01
C GLY A 454 7.25 6.05 -9.22
N GLY A 455 6.20 6.80 -8.88
CA GLY A 455 6.17 8.26 -8.98
C GLY A 455 5.99 8.94 -7.62
N VAL A 456 5.54 10.20 -7.65
CA VAL A 456 5.32 11.00 -6.44
C VAL A 456 4.30 10.33 -5.51
N ARG A 457 3.22 9.74 -6.07
CA ARG A 457 2.21 9.04 -5.27
C ARG A 457 2.74 7.78 -4.60
N CYS A 458 3.57 7.00 -5.29
CA CYS A 458 4.19 5.79 -4.74
C CYS A 458 5.14 6.08 -3.57
N SER A 459 5.84 7.21 -3.61
CA SER A 459 6.81 7.59 -2.57
C SER A 459 6.21 8.31 -1.38
N THR A 460 4.89 8.48 -1.34
CA THR A 460 4.19 9.26 -0.32
C THR A 460 3.05 8.48 0.32
N ARG A 461 2.80 8.78 1.59
CA ARG A 461 1.71 8.22 2.39
C ARG A 461 0.99 9.31 3.17
N GLU A 462 -0.32 9.43 2.99
CA GLU A 462 -1.13 10.41 3.72
C GLU A 462 -1.18 10.12 5.21
N LEU A 463 -1.09 11.18 6.01
CA LEU A 463 -1.38 11.19 7.43
C LEU A 463 -2.50 12.19 7.69
N TRP A 464 -3.48 11.80 8.50
CA TRP A 464 -4.70 12.57 8.74
C TRP A 464 -4.87 12.93 10.21
N GLU A 465 -5.54 14.05 10.47
CA GLU A 465 -5.94 14.52 11.80
C GLU A 465 -4.77 14.77 12.75
N LEU A 466 -3.67 15.31 12.23
CA LEU A 466 -2.42 15.53 12.97
C LEU A 466 -2.48 16.60 14.07
N ASN A 467 -3.60 17.31 14.19
CA ASN A 467 -3.80 18.41 15.15
C ASN A 467 -4.85 18.11 16.22
N LYS A 468 -5.30 16.84 16.33
CA LYS A 468 -6.27 16.36 17.33
C LYS A 468 -5.72 15.13 18.03
#